data_AF-A0A927BBR2-F1
#
_entry.id   AF-A0A927BBR2-F1
#
_cell.length_a   1.000
_cell.length_b   1.000
_cell.length_c   1.000
_cell.angle_alpha   90.00
_cell.angle_beta   90.00
_cell.angle_gamma   90.00
#
_symmetry.space_group_name_H-M   'P 1'
#
loop_
_entity.id
_entity.type
_entity.pdbx_description
1 polymer ?
#
loop_
_entity_poly.entity_id
_entity_poly.type
_entity_poly.pdbx_seq_one_letter_code
_entity_poly.pdbx_strand_id
1 'polypeptide(L)'
;MNLRALYDTLRQRRRPEDVADMLLPLLQDKLTGQQSLTLRKAANHSLRRSVWQYSAMASIFRPPQGADRQVRKTAELFAQVPPPGLRYDVPADVEAFLKKVNPLLGKQLGHNNYLTDRLDRAARAASGIDLPKRQYNKLFRSVRHLEEKLQTMLAEQRRAEFEQVAKHGLAHELSYEVFAQDLDSAAFVAYYTARCNMRSEFTIAGQQRAYDEVADMLFRRCSGRQPSTLARWLGATPSPPAATANWWAIAHVYPAPEVLALLTSEQQGELLGRWTSLLQELAGYLHGIWSQNSFQRDSMIVKRGDDSSTWNAAAGSWNKTRDNWINLLYALGMEFVLEEMCFGKVLRLMAADVVAWHHRAGQGLDPNTQVWAALPLPWEVFLGTATCTRAQVASACRQAGLDPLKSGWLAPRPHGVVPFRPTPELVHGVSVTNPYLAAVLKRHRYFSGKPVLPLRPEVN
;
A
#
# COMPACT_ATOMS: atom_id res chain seq x y z
N MET A 1 23.43 1.38 -16.55
CA MET A 1 22.54 1.00 -15.42
C MET A 1 21.62 -0.11 -15.90
N ASN A 2 21.28 -1.13 -15.09
CA ASN A 2 20.46 -2.26 -15.55
C ASN A 2 18.97 -2.03 -15.23
N LEU A 3 18.08 -2.43 -16.15
CA LEU A 3 16.62 -2.45 -16.00
C LEU A 3 16.16 -3.20 -14.73
N ARG A 4 16.94 -4.19 -14.29
CA ARG A 4 16.72 -4.88 -13.01
C ARG A 4 16.72 -3.93 -11.80
N ALA A 5 17.63 -2.95 -11.76
CA ALA A 5 17.67 -1.99 -10.68
C ALA A 5 16.42 -1.08 -10.68
N LEU A 6 15.85 -0.82 -11.86
CA LEU A 6 14.60 -0.08 -11.99
C LEU A 6 13.40 -0.92 -11.52
N TYR A 7 13.37 -2.21 -11.86
CA TYR A 7 12.35 -3.15 -11.37
C TYR A 7 12.35 -3.27 -9.84
N ASP A 8 13.53 -3.33 -9.22
CA ASP A 8 13.64 -3.40 -7.75
C ASP A 8 12.99 -2.19 -7.06
N THR A 9 12.83 -1.05 -7.76
CA THR A 9 12.17 0.14 -7.20
C THR A 9 10.67 -0.06 -6.94
N LEU A 10 10.01 -1.01 -7.63
CA LEU A 10 8.58 -1.28 -7.45
C LEU A 10 8.23 -1.76 -6.03
N ARG A 11 9.20 -2.38 -5.34
CA ARG A 11 9.07 -2.87 -3.96
C ARG A 11 9.73 -1.93 -2.94
N GLN A 12 10.19 -0.76 -3.39
CA GLN A 12 10.89 0.22 -2.56
C GLN A 12 10.07 1.51 -2.45
N ARG A 13 10.47 2.35 -1.51
CA ARG A 13 9.95 3.71 -1.35
C ARG A 13 10.98 4.72 -1.85
N ARG A 14 11.59 4.45 -3.01
CA ARG A 14 12.50 5.40 -3.63
C ARG A 14 11.75 6.69 -3.96
N ARG A 15 12.46 7.81 -3.85
CA ARG A 15 11.88 9.10 -4.21
C ARG A 15 11.80 9.20 -5.73
N PRO A 16 10.76 9.83 -6.30
CA PRO A 16 10.60 10.02 -7.74
C PRO A 16 11.82 10.64 -8.42
N GLU A 17 12.53 11.53 -7.73
CA GLU A 17 13.75 12.19 -8.20
C GLU A 17 14.89 11.21 -8.40
N ASP A 18 15.02 10.25 -7.50
CA ASP A 18 16.05 9.21 -7.58
C ASP A 18 15.75 8.24 -8.73
N VAL A 19 14.47 7.95 -8.98
CA VAL A 19 14.04 7.18 -10.15
C VAL A 19 14.22 7.99 -11.44
N ALA A 20 13.94 9.29 -11.46
CA ALA A 20 14.21 10.14 -12.62
C ALA A 20 15.71 10.17 -12.98
N ASP A 21 16.59 10.25 -11.97
CA ASP A 21 18.04 10.21 -12.17
C ASP A 21 18.53 8.85 -12.69
N MET A 22 17.89 7.76 -12.27
CA MET A 22 18.08 6.41 -12.82
C MET A 22 17.67 6.32 -14.30
N LEU A 23 16.56 6.98 -14.68
CA LEU A 23 16.03 6.95 -16.04
C LEU A 23 16.83 7.79 -17.03
N LEU A 24 17.47 8.89 -16.59
CA LEU A 24 18.26 9.75 -17.48
C LEU A 24 19.28 8.99 -18.35
N PRO A 25 20.20 8.17 -17.80
CA PRO A 25 21.14 7.41 -18.61
C PRO A 25 20.49 6.25 -19.37
N LEU A 26 19.35 5.72 -18.91
CA LEU A 26 18.64 4.63 -19.60
C LEU A 26 17.92 5.11 -20.86
N LEU A 27 17.40 6.33 -20.83
CA LEU A 27 16.61 6.91 -21.91
C LEU A 27 17.41 7.91 -22.76
N GLN A 28 18.66 8.20 -22.42
CA GLN A 28 19.44 9.33 -22.96
C GLN A 28 19.31 9.49 -24.49
N ASP A 29 19.56 8.42 -25.24
CA ASP A 29 19.57 8.45 -26.71
C ASP A 29 18.15 8.48 -27.33
N LYS A 30 17.11 8.35 -26.51
CA LYS A 30 15.70 8.29 -26.92
C LYS A 30 14.90 9.52 -26.48
N LEU A 31 15.46 10.44 -25.70
CA LEU A 31 14.77 11.63 -25.21
C LEU A 31 14.93 12.80 -26.18
N THR A 32 13.84 13.50 -26.47
CA THR A 32 13.93 14.83 -27.09
C THR A 32 14.53 15.85 -26.13
N GLY A 33 14.99 17.00 -26.61
CA GLY A 33 15.54 18.07 -25.76
C GLY A 33 14.56 18.48 -24.65
N GLN A 34 13.28 18.65 -24.97
CA GLN A 34 12.26 19.01 -23.99
C GLN A 34 11.98 17.87 -22.99
N GLN A 35 11.93 16.62 -23.44
CA GLN A 35 11.79 15.47 -22.54
C GLN A 35 12.99 15.34 -21.60
N SER A 36 14.21 15.59 -22.11
CA SER A 36 15.43 15.63 -21.31
C SER A 36 15.36 16.72 -20.25
N LEU A 37 14.88 17.92 -20.59
CA LEU A 37 14.69 19.00 -19.62
C LEU A 37 13.66 18.65 -18.54
N THR A 38 12.50 18.09 -18.91
CA THR A 38 11.47 17.66 -17.96
C THR A 38 12.01 16.60 -17.00
N LEU A 39 12.71 15.58 -17.51
CA LEU A 39 13.27 14.53 -16.66
C LEU A 39 14.43 15.04 -15.79
N ARG A 40 15.28 15.93 -16.33
CA ARG A 40 16.37 16.58 -15.57
C ARG A 40 15.85 17.47 -14.45
N LYS A 41 14.73 18.16 -14.64
CA LYS A 41 14.07 18.96 -13.60
C LYS A 41 13.82 18.14 -12.34
N ALA A 42 13.27 16.92 -12.49
CA ALA A 42 13.09 16.01 -11.35
C ALA A 42 14.42 15.42 -10.85
N ALA A 43 15.26 14.92 -11.76
CA ALA A 43 16.52 14.27 -11.39
C ALA A 43 17.50 15.18 -10.65
N ASN A 44 17.48 16.50 -10.89
CA ASN A 44 18.33 17.47 -10.19
C ASN A 44 18.07 17.53 -8.68
N HIS A 45 16.93 17.02 -8.21
CA HIS A 45 16.61 16.89 -6.79
C HIS A 45 16.90 15.48 -6.22
N SER A 46 17.55 14.59 -7.00
CA SER A 46 17.97 13.27 -6.52
C SER A 46 18.98 13.38 -5.39
N LEU A 47 19.09 12.35 -4.56
CA LEU A 47 19.99 12.37 -3.39
C LEU A 47 21.42 12.63 -3.86
N ARG A 48 21.82 11.94 -4.93
CA ARG A 48 23.13 12.06 -5.55
C ARG A 48 23.47 13.49 -5.99
N ARG A 49 22.46 14.28 -6.39
CA ARG A 49 22.64 15.64 -6.93
C ARG A 49 22.27 16.75 -5.93
N SER A 50 21.62 16.40 -4.83
CA SER A 50 21.24 17.35 -3.78
C SER A 50 22.44 17.79 -2.94
N VAL A 51 22.38 19.02 -2.42
CA VAL A 51 23.42 19.57 -1.51
C VAL A 51 23.57 18.72 -0.24
N TRP A 52 22.47 18.14 0.25
CA TRP A 52 22.45 17.39 1.51
C TRP A 52 22.87 15.93 1.37
N GLN A 53 22.71 15.34 0.17
CA GLN A 53 22.96 13.92 -0.13
C GLN A 53 22.26 12.91 0.81
N TYR A 54 21.27 13.37 1.58
CA TYR A 54 20.54 12.60 2.59
C TYR A 54 19.08 13.06 2.66
N SER A 55 18.18 12.13 3.00
CA SER A 55 16.76 12.38 3.26
C SER A 55 16.33 11.67 4.53
N ALA A 56 15.41 12.29 5.29
CA ALA A 56 14.79 11.66 6.45
C ALA A 56 13.63 10.72 6.04
N MET A 57 13.32 10.60 4.74
CA MET A 57 12.37 9.63 4.20
C MET A 57 13.02 8.25 4.07
N ALA A 58 12.35 7.21 4.57
CA ALA A 58 12.79 5.83 4.39
C ALA A 58 12.66 5.41 2.91
N SER A 59 13.71 4.81 2.35
CA SER A 59 13.76 4.31 0.98
C SER A 59 13.16 2.92 0.79
N ILE A 60 12.83 2.22 1.87
CA ILE A 60 12.21 0.90 1.87
C ILE A 60 10.94 0.91 2.73
N PHE A 61 10.01 0.02 2.39
CA PHE A 61 8.90 -0.30 3.29
C PHE A 61 9.46 -0.99 4.54
N ARG A 62 8.78 -0.82 5.68
CA ARG A 62 9.19 -1.47 6.92
C ARG A 62 8.95 -2.98 6.77
N PRO A 63 9.99 -3.83 6.83
CA PRO A 63 9.78 -5.27 6.74
C PRO A 63 9.06 -5.78 8.00
N PRO A 64 8.26 -6.85 7.89
CA PRO A 64 7.76 -7.58 9.04
C PRO A 64 8.91 -8.01 9.95
N GLN A 65 8.67 -7.98 11.26
CA GLN A 65 9.66 -8.48 12.21
C GLN A 65 9.67 -10.01 12.18
N GLY A 66 10.81 -10.61 11.83
CA GLY A 66 11.01 -12.06 11.84
C GLY A 66 10.96 -12.71 13.23
N ALA A 67 11.19 -14.01 13.26
CA ALA A 67 11.19 -14.85 14.45
C ALA A 67 12.58 -15.36 14.86
N ASP A 68 13.67 -14.79 14.35
CA ASP A 68 15.04 -15.29 14.57
C ASP A 68 15.36 -15.58 16.04
N ARG A 69 15.02 -14.66 16.95
CA ARG A 69 15.28 -14.83 18.38
C ARG A 69 14.46 -15.97 18.98
N GLN A 70 13.18 -16.05 18.61
CA GLN A 70 12.25 -17.07 19.08
C GLN A 70 12.62 -18.46 18.56
N VAL A 71 13.00 -18.56 17.29
CA VAL A 71 13.44 -19.82 16.68
C VAL A 71 14.76 -20.28 17.29
N ARG A 72 15.78 -19.42 17.37
CA ARG A 72 17.07 -19.76 18.02
C ARG A 72 16.85 -20.23 19.45
N LYS A 73 16.02 -19.52 20.22
CA LYS A 73 15.74 -19.92 21.60
C LYS A 73 15.00 -21.23 21.68
N THR A 74 14.05 -21.48 20.78
CA THR A 74 13.32 -22.75 20.73
C THR A 74 14.27 -23.88 20.35
N ALA A 75 15.10 -23.70 19.32
CA ALA A 75 16.10 -24.68 18.89
C ALA A 75 17.08 -25.05 20.01
N GLU A 76 17.59 -24.05 20.75
CA GLU A 76 18.41 -24.27 21.95
C GLU A 76 17.70 -25.15 22.99
N LEU A 77 16.40 -24.89 23.27
CA LEU A 77 15.65 -25.65 24.26
C LEU A 77 15.41 -27.10 23.84
N PHE A 78 15.27 -27.36 22.53
CA PHE A 78 15.14 -28.70 21.97
C PHE A 78 16.50 -29.39 21.72
N ALA A 79 17.62 -28.73 22.04
CA ALA A 79 18.97 -29.19 21.68
C ALA A 79 19.10 -29.51 20.18
N GLN A 80 18.40 -28.76 19.34
CA GLN A 80 18.42 -28.91 17.88
C GLN A 80 19.36 -27.85 17.29
N VAL A 81 20.18 -28.25 16.32
CA VAL A 81 20.86 -27.28 15.46
C VAL A 81 19.81 -26.70 14.50
N PRO A 82 19.64 -25.36 14.46
CA PRO A 82 18.77 -24.74 13.47
C PRO A 82 19.23 -25.16 12.07
N PRO A 83 18.35 -25.65 11.19
CA PRO A 83 18.76 -26.08 9.85
C PRO A 83 19.51 -24.95 9.12
N PRO A 84 20.66 -25.25 8.49
CA PRO A 84 21.38 -24.25 7.71
C PRO A 84 20.51 -23.80 6.53
N GLY A 85 20.50 -22.50 6.24
CA GLY A 85 19.77 -21.92 5.12
C GLY A 85 18.35 -21.44 5.39
N LEU A 86 17.76 -21.71 6.57
CA LEU A 86 16.46 -21.12 6.93
C LEU A 86 16.57 -19.64 7.24
N ARG A 87 15.61 -18.89 6.70
CA ARG A 87 15.44 -17.46 6.87
C ARG A 87 14.22 -17.21 7.75
N TYR A 88 14.46 -16.92 9.04
CA TYR A 88 13.38 -16.77 10.01
C TYR A 88 12.63 -15.43 9.93
N ASP A 89 12.90 -14.62 8.91
CA ASP A 89 12.04 -13.54 8.42
C ASP A 89 10.98 -14.02 7.42
N VAL A 90 11.03 -15.28 6.97
CA VAL A 90 10.08 -15.93 6.07
C VAL A 90 9.12 -16.84 6.86
N PRO A 91 7.79 -16.61 6.82
CA PRO A 91 6.83 -17.43 7.57
C PRO A 91 6.89 -18.93 7.26
N ALA A 92 7.09 -19.30 5.99
CA ALA A 92 7.17 -20.71 5.57
C ALA A 92 8.32 -21.46 6.27
N ASP A 93 9.46 -20.81 6.48
CA ASP A 93 10.62 -21.40 7.16
C ASP A 93 10.36 -21.58 8.66
N VAL A 94 9.63 -20.65 9.28
CA VAL A 94 9.18 -20.77 10.67
C VAL A 94 8.16 -21.90 10.81
N GLU A 95 7.22 -22.03 9.88
CA GLU A 95 6.26 -23.13 9.84
C GLU A 95 6.94 -24.49 9.64
N ALA A 96 7.93 -24.57 8.74
CA ALA A 96 8.73 -25.78 8.54
C ALA A 96 9.49 -26.19 9.82
N PHE A 97 10.07 -25.21 10.54
CA PHE A 97 10.68 -25.47 11.83
C PHE A 97 9.65 -25.96 12.87
N LEU A 98 8.47 -25.34 12.93
CA LEU A 98 7.37 -25.75 13.81
C LEU A 98 6.87 -27.16 13.52
N LYS A 99 6.77 -27.56 12.24
CA LYS A 99 6.42 -28.93 11.82
C LYS A 99 7.44 -29.96 12.30
N LYS A 100 8.71 -29.56 12.48
CA LYS A 100 9.75 -30.43 13.04
C LYS A 100 9.66 -30.58 14.57
N VAL A 101 9.42 -29.49 15.30
CA VAL A 101 9.50 -29.51 16.78
C VAL A 101 8.19 -29.87 17.49
N ASN A 102 7.04 -29.63 16.86
CA ASN A 102 5.73 -29.97 17.44
C ASN A 102 5.58 -31.49 17.74
N PRO A 103 5.91 -32.39 16.80
CA PRO A 103 5.81 -33.84 17.04
C PRO A 103 6.68 -34.32 18.21
N LEU A 104 7.81 -33.66 18.50
CA LEU A 104 8.67 -33.99 19.64
C LEU A 104 8.00 -33.78 21.00
N LEU A 105 6.88 -33.05 21.04
CA LEU A 105 6.06 -32.84 22.23
C LEU A 105 4.76 -33.67 22.23
N GLY A 106 4.55 -34.53 21.22
CA GLY A 106 3.26 -35.18 20.96
C GLY A 106 2.16 -34.17 20.61
N LYS A 107 2.55 -33.01 20.07
CA LYS A 107 1.66 -31.89 19.77
C LYS A 107 1.46 -31.75 18.27
N GLN A 108 0.24 -31.45 17.85
CA GLN A 108 -0.07 -31.02 16.48
C GLN A 108 0.02 -29.48 16.36
N LEU A 109 0.31 -28.99 15.16
CA LEU A 109 0.33 -27.54 14.89
C LEU A 109 -1.05 -26.95 15.21
N GLY A 110 -1.11 -25.82 15.94
CA GLY A 110 -2.37 -25.16 16.31
C GLY A 110 -3.00 -25.66 17.62
N HIS A 111 -2.62 -26.83 18.12
CA HIS A 111 -3.14 -27.41 19.37
C HIS A 111 -2.47 -26.79 20.61
N ASN A 112 -2.78 -25.52 20.89
CA ASN A 112 -2.08 -24.68 21.86
C ASN A 112 -2.73 -24.58 23.25
N ASN A 113 -3.79 -25.33 23.52
CA ASN A 113 -4.51 -25.27 24.79
C ASN A 113 -3.76 -26.02 25.90
N TYR A 114 -3.47 -25.34 27.02
CA TYR A 114 -2.73 -25.93 28.14
C TYR A 114 -3.48 -27.03 28.90
N LEU A 115 -4.81 -27.07 28.79
CA LEU A 115 -5.65 -28.04 29.49
C LEU A 115 -5.87 -29.28 28.64
N THR A 116 -6.17 -29.11 27.35
CA THR A 116 -6.58 -30.21 26.46
C THR A 116 -5.44 -30.79 25.63
N ASP A 117 -4.49 -29.95 25.21
CA ASP A 117 -3.51 -30.34 24.19
C ASP A 117 -2.13 -30.66 24.80
N ARG A 118 -1.94 -30.28 26.06
CA ARG A 118 -0.70 -30.51 26.80
C ARG A 118 -0.77 -31.86 27.51
N LEU A 119 0.14 -32.76 27.14
CA LEU A 119 0.20 -34.09 27.72
C LEU A 119 0.53 -34.06 29.22
N ASP A 120 -0.18 -34.87 30.00
CA ASP A 120 0.09 -35.07 31.42
C ASP A 120 1.27 -36.05 31.66
N ARG A 121 1.44 -36.58 32.87
CA ARG A 121 2.53 -37.53 33.15
C ARG A 121 2.32 -38.87 32.44
N ALA A 122 1.11 -39.42 32.47
CA ALA A 122 0.81 -40.73 31.91
C ALA A 122 0.87 -40.69 30.37
N ALA A 123 0.27 -39.65 29.77
CA ALA A 123 0.26 -39.46 28.33
C ALA A 123 1.67 -39.23 27.76
N ARG A 124 2.54 -38.47 28.46
CA ARG A 124 3.95 -38.31 28.04
C ARG A 124 4.71 -39.63 28.05
N ALA A 125 4.53 -40.45 29.09
CA ALA A 125 5.15 -41.77 29.15
C ALA A 125 4.64 -42.68 28.01
N ALA A 126 3.33 -42.67 27.74
CA ALA A 126 2.74 -43.41 26.63
C ALA A 126 3.24 -42.96 25.25
N SER A 127 3.57 -41.67 25.09
CA SER A 127 4.17 -41.11 23.88
C SER A 127 5.70 -41.23 23.82
N GLY A 128 6.34 -41.92 24.77
CA GLY A 128 7.80 -42.09 24.81
C GLY A 128 8.58 -40.80 25.13
N ILE A 129 7.93 -39.79 25.72
CA ILE A 129 8.52 -38.50 26.06
C ILE A 129 9.03 -38.53 27.51
N ASP A 130 10.31 -38.84 27.68
CA ASP A 130 10.98 -38.82 28.99
C ASP A 130 11.54 -37.42 29.32
N LEU A 131 10.63 -36.49 29.66
CA LEU A 131 10.98 -35.12 30.05
C LEU A 131 10.40 -34.75 31.41
N PRO A 132 11.17 -34.07 32.29
CA PRO A 132 10.63 -33.48 33.51
C PRO A 132 9.48 -32.52 33.20
N LYS A 133 8.44 -32.50 34.05
CA LYS A 133 7.24 -31.63 33.88
C LYS A 133 7.61 -30.18 33.56
N ARG A 134 8.60 -29.63 34.28
CA ARG A 134 9.04 -28.23 34.10
C ARG A 134 9.65 -27.99 32.72
N GLN A 135 10.46 -28.94 32.22
CA GLN A 135 11.09 -28.83 30.90
C GLN A 135 10.06 -28.98 29.79
N TYR A 136 9.19 -29.98 29.86
CA TYR A 136 8.10 -30.17 28.91
C TYR A 136 7.20 -28.91 28.83
N ASN A 137 6.78 -28.37 29.97
CA ASN A 137 5.98 -27.14 30.00
C ASN A 137 6.72 -25.93 29.41
N LYS A 138 8.05 -25.85 29.56
CA LYS A 138 8.85 -24.78 28.96
C LYS A 138 8.89 -24.91 27.45
N LEU A 139 9.07 -26.12 26.92
CA LEU A 139 9.07 -26.40 25.49
C LEU A 139 7.69 -26.11 24.88
N PHE A 140 6.62 -26.63 25.48
CA PHE A 140 5.24 -26.39 25.02
C PHE A 140 4.92 -24.89 24.94
N ARG A 141 5.27 -24.12 25.98
CA ARG A 141 5.10 -22.65 25.96
C ARG A 141 5.90 -21.98 24.84
N SER A 142 7.13 -22.41 24.62
CA SER A 142 8.01 -21.81 23.61
C SER A 142 7.48 -22.05 22.20
N VAL A 143 7.02 -23.28 21.92
CA VAL A 143 6.40 -23.65 20.63
C VAL A 143 5.10 -22.90 20.41
N ARG A 144 4.23 -22.81 21.43
CA ARG A 144 3.01 -22.00 21.37
C ARG A 144 3.31 -20.55 21.01
N HIS A 145 4.25 -19.90 21.70
CA HIS A 145 4.59 -18.51 21.42
C HIS A 145 5.21 -18.33 20.03
N LEU A 146 5.92 -19.33 19.53
CA LEU A 146 6.43 -19.33 18.16
C LEU A 146 5.29 -19.48 17.12
N GLU A 147 4.26 -20.28 17.40
CA GLU A 147 3.04 -20.36 16.58
C GLU A 147 2.26 -19.04 16.59
N GLU A 148 2.08 -18.41 17.75
CA GLU A 148 1.48 -17.07 17.87
C GLU A 148 2.29 -16.02 17.07
N LYS A 149 3.62 -16.12 17.13
CA LYS A 149 4.52 -15.26 16.36
C LYS A 149 4.40 -15.52 14.86
N LEU A 150 4.26 -16.77 14.42
CA LEU A 150 4.02 -17.12 13.02
C LEU A 150 2.71 -16.48 12.52
N GLN A 151 1.62 -16.60 13.27
CA GLN A 151 0.34 -15.97 12.92
C GLN A 151 0.47 -14.44 12.83
N THR A 152 1.20 -13.83 13.77
CA THR A 152 1.51 -12.40 13.71
C THR A 152 2.31 -12.05 12.44
N MET A 153 3.31 -12.85 12.07
CA MET A 153 4.10 -12.61 10.86
C MET A 153 3.26 -12.70 9.58
N LEU A 154 2.36 -13.69 9.48
CA LEU A 154 1.44 -13.84 8.36
C LEU A 154 0.51 -12.62 8.24
N ALA A 155 -0.06 -12.17 9.35
CA ALA A 155 -0.91 -10.98 9.38
C ALA A 155 -0.14 -9.70 8.99
N GLU A 156 1.10 -9.54 9.48
CA GLU A 156 1.96 -8.41 9.14
C GLU A 156 2.40 -8.41 7.67
N GLN A 157 2.67 -9.59 7.10
CA GLN A 157 2.97 -9.72 5.66
C GLN A 157 1.76 -9.30 4.82
N ARG A 158 0.55 -9.76 5.17
CA ARG A 158 -0.66 -9.36 4.46
C ARG A 158 -0.95 -7.86 4.63
N ARG A 159 -0.74 -7.30 5.82
CA ARG A 159 -0.87 -5.85 6.04
C ARG A 159 0.11 -5.06 5.18
N ALA A 160 1.37 -5.50 5.08
CA ALA A 160 2.38 -4.86 4.26
C ALA A 160 2.03 -4.87 2.76
N GLU A 161 1.36 -5.93 2.30
CA GLU A 161 0.82 -6.01 0.94
C GLU A 161 -0.34 -5.02 0.73
N PHE A 162 -1.29 -4.94 1.66
CA PHE A 162 -2.35 -3.94 1.60
C PHE A 162 -1.82 -2.50 1.64
N GLU A 163 -0.77 -2.23 2.39
CA GLU A 163 -0.07 -0.93 2.37
C GLU A 163 0.50 -0.60 0.98
N GLN A 164 1.05 -1.60 0.28
CA GLN A 164 1.55 -1.47 -1.08
C GLN A 164 0.43 -1.23 -2.09
N VAL A 165 -0.64 -2.04 -2.03
CA VAL A 165 -1.85 -1.86 -2.85
C VAL A 165 -2.41 -0.45 -2.68
N ALA A 166 -2.59 0.00 -1.43
CA ALA A 166 -3.11 1.32 -1.11
C ALA A 166 -2.32 2.46 -1.78
N LYS A 167 -1.02 2.24 -2.03
CA LYS A 167 -0.13 3.21 -2.67
C LYS A 167 -0.18 3.08 -4.19
N HIS A 168 0.28 1.96 -4.73
CA HIS A 168 0.59 1.79 -6.15
C HIS A 168 -0.19 0.66 -6.84
N GLY A 169 -1.23 0.11 -6.19
CA GLY A 169 -1.98 -1.00 -6.75
C GLY A 169 -1.14 -2.27 -6.91
N LEU A 170 -1.29 -2.97 -8.04
CA LEU A 170 -0.68 -4.28 -8.31
C LEU A 170 0.76 -4.19 -8.82
N ALA A 171 1.44 -3.04 -8.69
CA ALA A 171 2.83 -2.87 -9.15
C ALA A 171 3.78 -3.97 -8.63
N HIS A 172 3.54 -4.43 -7.40
CA HIS A 172 4.37 -5.42 -6.71
C HIS A 172 4.19 -6.86 -7.23
N GLU A 173 3.09 -7.13 -7.93
CA GLU A 173 2.78 -8.42 -8.57
C GLU A 173 3.40 -8.57 -9.96
N LEU A 174 3.86 -7.47 -10.59
CA LEU A 174 4.52 -7.53 -11.88
C LEU A 174 5.76 -8.43 -11.79
N SER A 175 5.89 -9.37 -12.70
CA SER A 175 7.13 -10.13 -12.86
C SER A 175 8.19 -9.26 -13.52
N TYR A 176 9.46 -9.65 -13.38
CA TYR A 176 10.54 -8.94 -14.06
C TYR A 176 10.41 -9.05 -15.56
N GLU A 177 9.98 -10.21 -16.06
CA GLU A 177 9.83 -10.51 -17.47
C GLU A 177 8.80 -9.59 -18.10
N VAL A 178 7.62 -9.45 -17.47
CA VAL A 178 6.58 -8.51 -17.92
C VAL A 178 7.09 -7.07 -17.86
N PHE A 179 7.67 -6.66 -16.74
CA PHE A 179 8.20 -5.31 -16.56
C PHE A 179 9.27 -4.95 -17.61
N ALA A 180 10.13 -5.90 -17.97
CA ALA A 180 11.29 -5.67 -18.81
C ALA A 180 11.00 -5.70 -20.32
N GLN A 181 9.78 -6.08 -20.73
CA GLN A 181 9.39 -6.20 -22.15
C GLN A 181 9.56 -4.90 -22.94
N ASP A 182 9.29 -3.75 -22.31
CA ASP A 182 9.36 -2.45 -22.97
C ASP A 182 9.92 -1.37 -22.02
N LEU A 183 10.95 -0.67 -22.49
CA LEU A 183 11.69 0.29 -21.69
C LEU A 183 10.84 1.54 -21.34
N ASP A 184 9.99 2.01 -22.26
CA ASP A 184 9.17 3.19 -22.01
C ASP A 184 8.06 2.88 -20.99
N SER A 185 7.44 1.70 -21.10
CA SER A 185 6.49 1.17 -20.11
C SER A 185 7.16 0.98 -18.75
N ALA A 186 8.34 0.37 -18.70
CA ALA A 186 9.13 0.20 -17.48
C ALA A 186 9.45 1.55 -16.82
N ALA A 187 9.81 2.55 -17.61
CA ALA A 187 10.12 3.90 -17.13
C ALA A 187 8.88 4.57 -16.52
N PHE A 188 7.74 4.53 -17.21
CA PHE A 188 6.48 5.05 -16.68
C PHE A 188 6.07 4.33 -15.39
N VAL A 189 6.04 2.99 -15.40
CA VAL A 189 5.61 2.17 -14.26
C VAL A 189 6.48 2.44 -13.04
N ALA A 190 7.80 2.47 -13.19
CA ALA A 190 8.71 2.72 -12.07
C ALA A 190 8.57 4.15 -11.51
N TYR A 191 8.51 5.16 -12.38
CA TYR A 191 8.38 6.55 -11.95
C TYR A 191 7.03 6.81 -11.27
N TYR A 192 5.93 6.37 -11.89
CA TYR A 192 4.58 6.54 -11.34
C TYR A 192 4.39 5.79 -10.02
N THR A 193 4.97 4.60 -9.90
CA THR A 193 5.00 3.84 -8.63
C THR A 193 5.75 4.61 -7.54
N ALA A 194 6.90 5.21 -7.85
CA ALA A 194 7.64 6.06 -6.90
C ALA A 194 6.83 7.29 -6.46
N ARG A 195 6.12 7.94 -7.40
CA ARG A 195 5.18 9.05 -7.10
C ARG A 195 4.07 8.62 -6.14
N CYS A 196 3.49 7.45 -6.38
CA CYS A 196 2.46 6.87 -5.52
C CYS A 196 2.97 6.53 -4.11
N ASN A 197 4.25 6.17 -3.98
CA ASN A 197 4.87 5.72 -2.72
C ASN A 197 5.26 6.84 -1.75
N MET A 198 5.14 8.09 -2.17
CA MET A 198 5.37 9.23 -1.31
C MET A 198 4.48 9.22 -0.07
N ARG A 199 4.97 9.84 1.00
CA ARG A 199 4.20 10.06 2.22
C ARG A 199 3.24 11.24 1.99
N SER A 200 2.04 11.11 2.53
CA SER A 200 1.05 12.18 2.47
C SER A 200 1.47 13.30 3.42
N GLU A 201 1.47 14.52 2.91
CA GLU A 201 1.56 15.74 3.70
C GLU A 201 0.22 15.99 4.41
N PHE A 202 0.26 16.43 5.66
CA PHE A 202 -0.90 16.90 6.38
C PHE A 202 -1.12 18.37 6.05
N THR A 203 -2.19 18.63 5.32
CA THR A 203 -2.51 19.95 4.79
C THR A 203 -4.03 20.11 4.68
N ILE A 204 -4.49 21.33 4.88
CA ILE A 204 -5.90 21.72 4.69
C ILE A 204 -6.22 22.06 3.22
N ALA A 205 -5.20 22.13 2.35
CA ALA A 205 -5.34 22.50 0.93
C ALA A 205 -5.41 21.29 -0.02
N GLY A 206 -5.47 20.07 0.52
CA GLY A 206 -5.56 18.82 -0.26
C GLY A 206 -4.20 18.16 -0.56
N GLN A 207 -4.25 16.87 -0.89
CA GLN A 207 -3.05 16.06 -1.11
C GLN A 207 -2.49 16.22 -2.52
N GLN A 208 -1.16 16.12 -2.64
CA GLN A 208 -0.48 16.10 -3.93
C GLN A 208 -0.88 14.86 -4.75
N ARG A 209 -1.22 15.07 -6.03
CA ARG A 209 -1.51 13.99 -6.97
C ARG A 209 -0.22 13.31 -7.45
N ALA A 210 -0.30 12.01 -7.70
CA ALA A 210 0.84 11.22 -8.17
C ALA A 210 1.18 11.48 -9.65
N TYR A 211 0.17 11.69 -10.50
CA TYR A 211 0.32 11.90 -11.94
C TYR A 211 0.74 13.35 -12.25
N ASP A 212 2.04 13.58 -12.36
CA ASP A 212 2.64 14.88 -12.65
C ASP A 212 3.14 14.99 -14.10
N GLU A 213 3.74 16.12 -14.46
CA GLU A 213 4.29 16.39 -15.79
C GLU A 213 5.37 15.38 -16.26
N VAL A 214 6.10 14.75 -15.34
CA VAL A 214 7.11 13.73 -15.69
C VAL A 214 6.41 12.41 -15.97
N ALA A 215 5.44 12.02 -15.13
CA ALA A 215 4.62 10.84 -15.38
C ALA A 215 3.84 10.97 -16.71
N ASP A 216 3.25 12.13 -16.98
CA ASP A 216 2.57 12.44 -18.26
C ASP A 216 3.53 12.35 -19.44
N MET A 217 4.74 12.91 -19.33
CA MET A 217 5.75 12.79 -20.37
C MET A 217 6.11 11.33 -20.67
N LEU A 218 6.37 10.51 -19.64
CA LEU A 218 6.68 9.09 -19.79
C LEU A 218 5.50 8.28 -20.33
N PHE A 219 4.28 8.59 -19.90
CA PHE A 219 3.06 7.97 -20.41
C PHE A 219 2.85 8.26 -21.90
N ARG A 220 3.04 9.51 -22.32
CA ARG A 220 2.91 9.92 -23.72
C ARG A 220 3.90 9.20 -24.62
N ARG A 221 5.12 8.92 -24.14
CA ARG A 221 6.10 8.07 -24.85
C ARG A 221 5.54 6.68 -25.14
N CYS A 222 4.89 6.04 -24.16
CA CYS A 222 4.24 4.74 -24.33
C CYS A 222 3.14 4.80 -25.41
N SER A 223 2.33 5.87 -25.42
CA SER A 223 1.26 6.04 -26.41
C SER A 223 1.72 6.40 -27.82
N GLY A 224 3.02 6.62 -28.06
CA GLY A 224 3.54 7.13 -29.34
C GLY A 224 3.09 8.57 -29.68
N ARG A 225 2.32 9.23 -28.82
CA ARG A 225 1.84 10.60 -29.03
C ARG A 225 2.94 11.60 -28.72
N GLN A 226 3.59 12.12 -29.76
CA GLN A 226 4.37 13.37 -29.69
C GLN A 226 3.46 14.52 -30.14
N PRO A 227 3.12 15.51 -29.30
CA PRO A 227 2.53 16.74 -29.81
C PRO A 227 3.61 17.78 -30.05
N SER A 228 3.74 18.25 -31.30
CA SER A 228 4.20 19.61 -31.56
C SER A 228 3.06 20.40 -32.22
N THR A 229 2.90 21.67 -31.83
CA THR A 229 1.96 22.61 -32.43
C THR A 229 2.21 22.84 -33.93
N LEU A 230 3.44 22.59 -34.38
CA LEU A 230 3.85 22.69 -35.78
C LEU A 230 3.46 21.47 -36.62
N ALA A 231 3.50 20.25 -36.05
CA ALA A 231 3.11 19.01 -36.74
C ALA A 231 1.62 18.95 -37.08
N ARG A 232 0.79 19.62 -36.26
CA ARG A 232 -0.65 19.77 -36.51
C ARG A 232 -0.95 20.78 -37.64
N TRP A 233 -0.05 21.71 -37.91
CA TRP A 233 -0.19 22.71 -38.98
C TRP A 233 0.22 22.16 -40.36
N LEU A 234 1.10 21.15 -40.41
CA LEU A 234 1.59 20.54 -41.64
C LEU A 234 0.83 19.26 -42.07
N GLY A 235 -0.35 19.00 -41.52
CA GLY A 235 -1.23 17.93 -42.00
C GLY A 235 -0.81 16.49 -41.65
N ALA A 236 0.03 16.30 -40.62
CA ALA A 236 0.38 14.96 -40.16
C ALA A 236 -0.83 14.28 -39.49
N THR A 237 -1.30 13.18 -40.07
CA THR A 237 -2.22 12.25 -39.41
C THR A 237 -1.55 11.66 -38.17
N PRO A 238 -2.26 11.52 -37.03
CA PRO A 238 -1.69 10.89 -35.86
C PRO A 238 -1.31 9.44 -36.21
N SER A 239 -0.02 9.11 -36.11
CA SER A 239 0.43 7.73 -36.22
C SER A 239 -0.19 6.91 -35.08
N PRO A 240 -0.66 5.67 -35.33
CA PRO A 240 -1.02 4.77 -34.24
C PRO A 240 0.18 4.58 -33.29
N PRO A 241 -0.05 4.29 -32.00
CA PRO A 241 1.05 4.03 -31.06
C PRO A 241 1.99 2.98 -31.65
N ALA A 242 3.30 3.17 -31.49
CA ALA A 242 4.24 2.09 -31.76
C ALA A 242 3.83 0.88 -30.91
N ALA A 243 3.66 -0.28 -31.54
CA ALA A 243 3.08 -1.49 -30.96
C ALA A 243 3.93 -2.17 -29.86
N THR A 244 4.82 -1.43 -29.19
CA THR A 244 5.76 -1.96 -28.19
C THR A 244 5.36 -1.67 -26.75
N ALA A 245 4.42 -0.75 -26.50
CA ALA A 245 4.04 -0.44 -25.13
C ALA A 245 3.36 -1.64 -24.45
N ASN A 246 3.86 -1.99 -23.28
CA ASN A 246 3.29 -3.03 -22.44
C ASN A 246 2.12 -2.47 -21.62
N TRP A 247 0.96 -2.33 -22.26
CA TRP A 247 -0.26 -1.83 -21.61
C TRP A 247 -0.71 -2.70 -20.43
N TRP A 248 -0.42 -4.00 -20.48
CA TRP A 248 -0.66 -4.91 -19.35
C TRP A 248 0.11 -4.49 -18.10
N ALA A 249 1.41 -4.17 -18.23
CA ALA A 249 2.21 -3.68 -17.11
C ALA A 249 1.72 -2.31 -16.61
N ILE A 250 1.35 -1.41 -17.52
CA ILE A 250 0.82 -0.08 -17.17
C ILE A 250 -0.50 -0.21 -16.40
N ALA A 251 -1.39 -1.12 -16.80
CA ALA A 251 -2.69 -1.32 -16.17
C ALA A 251 -2.61 -1.82 -14.71
N HIS A 252 -1.52 -2.47 -14.31
CA HIS A 252 -1.31 -2.89 -12.92
C HIS A 252 -1.15 -1.71 -11.95
N VAL A 253 -0.69 -0.56 -12.47
CA VAL A 253 -0.40 0.64 -11.65
C VAL A 253 -1.32 1.81 -11.96
N TYR A 254 -1.76 1.93 -13.22
CA TYR A 254 -2.58 3.03 -13.72
C TYR A 254 -3.70 2.51 -14.64
N PRO A 255 -4.73 1.83 -14.09
CA PRO A 255 -5.87 1.33 -14.86
C PRO A 255 -6.86 2.46 -15.18
N ALA A 256 -6.39 3.49 -15.87
CA ALA A 256 -7.25 4.56 -16.38
C ALA A 256 -8.05 4.05 -17.60
N PRO A 257 -9.22 4.64 -17.91
CA PRO A 257 -10.05 4.19 -19.04
C PRO A 257 -9.29 4.07 -20.37
N GLU A 258 -8.42 5.03 -20.67
CA GLU A 258 -7.59 5.04 -21.88
C GLU A 258 -6.52 3.93 -21.93
N VAL A 259 -6.07 3.42 -20.78
CA VAL A 259 -5.16 2.28 -20.69
C VAL A 259 -5.93 0.98 -20.81
N LEU A 260 -7.06 0.88 -20.10
CA LEU A 260 -7.90 -0.32 -20.10
C LEU A 260 -8.47 -0.60 -21.49
N ALA A 261 -8.77 0.43 -22.28
CA ALA A 261 -9.21 0.31 -23.67
C ALA A 261 -8.15 -0.31 -24.61
N LEU A 262 -6.88 -0.41 -24.18
CA LEU A 262 -5.77 -0.97 -24.96
C LEU A 262 -5.45 -2.42 -24.56
N LEU A 263 -6.18 -2.97 -23.59
CA LEU A 263 -6.06 -4.37 -23.17
C LEU A 263 -6.98 -5.27 -23.99
N THR A 264 -6.61 -6.55 -24.10
CA THR A 264 -7.52 -7.57 -24.60
C THR A 264 -8.64 -7.83 -23.60
N SER A 265 -9.77 -8.37 -24.06
CA SER A 265 -10.88 -8.76 -23.17
C SER A 265 -10.45 -9.80 -22.12
N GLU A 266 -9.55 -10.72 -22.48
CA GLU A 266 -8.96 -11.69 -21.54
C GLU A 266 -8.18 -10.97 -20.43
N GLN A 267 -7.33 -10.01 -20.78
CA GLN A 267 -6.58 -9.21 -19.81
C GLN A 267 -7.51 -8.37 -18.91
N GLN A 268 -8.54 -7.74 -19.49
CA GLN A 268 -9.53 -7.00 -18.71
C GLN A 268 -10.26 -7.91 -17.72
N GLY A 269 -10.67 -9.11 -18.16
CA GLY A 269 -11.30 -10.12 -17.31
C GLY A 269 -10.39 -10.61 -16.19
N GLU A 270 -9.11 -10.87 -16.50
CA GLU A 270 -8.12 -11.26 -15.49
C GLU A 270 -7.90 -10.16 -14.44
N LEU A 271 -7.74 -8.90 -14.86
CA LEU A 271 -7.61 -7.78 -13.92
C LEU A 271 -8.87 -7.61 -13.08
N LEU A 272 -10.06 -7.72 -13.68
CA LEU A 272 -11.32 -7.63 -12.95
C LEU A 272 -11.40 -8.72 -11.87
N GLY A 273 -11.01 -9.94 -12.19
CA GLY A 273 -10.90 -11.06 -11.25
C GLY A 273 -9.94 -10.74 -10.09
N ARG A 274 -8.71 -10.30 -10.40
CA ARG A 274 -7.69 -9.93 -9.39
C ARG A 274 -8.19 -8.85 -8.43
N TRP A 275 -8.74 -7.75 -8.95
CA TRP A 275 -9.27 -6.67 -8.12
C TRP A 275 -10.47 -7.12 -7.29
N THR A 276 -11.34 -7.98 -7.83
CA THR A 276 -12.51 -8.51 -7.12
C THR A 276 -12.10 -9.45 -5.99
N SER A 277 -11.15 -10.37 -6.21
CA SER A 277 -10.61 -11.23 -5.16
C SER A 277 -9.97 -10.41 -4.05
N LEU A 278 -9.22 -9.36 -4.40
CA LEU A 278 -8.62 -8.46 -3.41
C LEU A 278 -9.68 -7.68 -2.61
N LEU A 279 -10.78 -7.25 -3.23
CA LEU A 279 -11.93 -6.67 -2.52
C LEU A 279 -12.54 -7.66 -1.53
N GLN A 280 -12.72 -8.92 -1.93
CA GLN A 280 -13.29 -9.96 -1.08
C GLN A 280 -12.44 -10.19 0.18
N GLU A 281 -11.13 -10.29 0.02
CA GLU A 281 -10.22 -10.42 1.14
C GLU A 281 -10.21 -9.18 2.04
N LEU A 282 -10.18 -7.98 1.45
CA LEU A 282 -10.23 -6.72 2.19
C LEU A 282 -11.55 -6.56 2.94
N ALA A 283 -12.68 -7.05 2.40
CA ALA A 283 -13.98 -7.02 3.08
C ALA A 283 -13.92 -7.78 4.40
N GLY A 284 -13.41 -9.02 4.39
CA GLY A 284 -13.23 -9.82 5.60
C GLY A 284 -12.24 -9.18 6.58
N TYR A 285 -11.12 -8.65 6.08
CA TYR A 285 -10.11 -7.99 6.91
C TYR A 285 -10.63 -6.72 7.58
N LEU A 286 -11.33 -5.86 6.84
CA LEU A 286 -11.96 -4.65 7.37
C LEU A 286 -13.03 -4.96 8.40
N HIS A 287 -13.88 -5.96 8.14
CA HIS A 287 -14.88 -6.41 9.11
C HIS A 287 -14.23 -6.87 10.42
N GLY A 288 -13.13 -7.65 10.33
CA GLY A 288 -12.36 -8.09 11.49
C GLY A 288 -11.79 -6.92 12.29
N ILE A 289 -11.19 -5.93 11.64
CA ILE A 289 -10.66 -4.75 12.33
C ILE A 289 -11.79 -3.93 12.96
N TRP A 290 -12.86 -3.67 12.20
CA TRP A 290 -14.00 -2.88 12.66
C TRP A 290 -14.64 -3.48 13.90
N SER A 291 -14.89 -4.78 13.92
CA SER A 291 -15.51 -5.49 15.06
C SER A 291 -14.65 -5.52 16.33
N GLN A 292 -13.33 -5.38 16.19
CA GLN A 292 -12.38 -5.35 17.31
C GLN A 292 -12.12 -3.94 17.85
N ASN A 293 -12.70 -2.90 17.24
CA ASN A 293 -12.49 -1.51 17.61
C ASN A 293 -13.82 -0.80 17.90
N SER A 294 -13.75 0.40 18.48
CA SER A 294 -14.92 1.22 18.83
C SER A 294 -14.96 2.53 18.04
N PHE A 295 -14.66 2.43 16.74
CA PHE A 295 -14.60 3.59 15.86
C PHE A 295 -15.94 4.31 15.78
N GLN A 296 -15.90 5.64 15.86
CA GLN A 296 -17.09 6.46 15.67
C GLN A 296 -17.33 6.67 14.19
N ARG A 297 -18.34 5.98 13.65
CA ARG A 297 -18.68 6.03 12.23
C ARG A 297 -18.96 7.46 11.72
N ASP A 298 -19.66 8.27 12.50
CA ASP A 298 -20.13 9.59 12.07
C ASP A 298 -19.04 10.65 12.04
N SER A 299 -17.95 10.43 12.78
CA SER A 299 -16.85 11.40 12.90
C SER A 299 -15.56 10.91 12.26
N MET A 300 -15.31 9.60 12.33
CA MET A 300 -14.04 8.95 11.97
C MET A 300 -12.83 9.62 12.63
N ILE A 301 -12.97 10.14 13.84
CA ILE A 301 -11.88 10.77 14.60
C ILE A 301 -11.18 9.72 15.46
N VAL A 302 -9.85 9.65 15.37
CA VAL A 302 -9.03 8.75 16.19
C VAL A 302 -9.22 9.01 17.67
N LYS A 303 -9.40 7.94 18.44
CA LYS A 303 -9.42 7.93 19.90
C LYS A 303 -8.27 7.10 20.48
N ARG A 304 -8.03 7.29 21.78
CA ARG A 304 -7.07 6.46 22.51
C ARG A 304 -7.52 5.00 22.47
N GLY A 305 -6.64 4.13 21.99
CA GLY A 305 -6.88 2.69 21.86
C GLY A 305 -7.18 2.24 20.43
N ASP A 306 -7.51 3.16 19.53
CA ASP A 306 -7.78 2.84 18.12
C ASP A 306 -6.50 2.39 17.40
N ASP A 307 -6.58 1.28 16.66
CA ASP A 307 -5.54 0.92 15.69
C ASP A 307 -5.74 1.65 14.35
N SER A 308 -5.50 2.95 14.38
CA SER A 308 -5.65 3.81 13.19
C SER A 308 -4.64 3.48 12.09
N SER A 309 -3.52 2.82 12.42
CA SER A 309 -2.50 2.48 11.44
C SER A 309 -2.97 1.32 10.56
N THR A 310 -3.43 0.23 11.19
CA THR A 310 -3.97 -0.93 10.48
C THR A 310 -5.24 -0.58 9.73
N TRP A 311 -6.16 0.17 10.36
CA TRP A 311 -7.39 0.63 9.70
C TRP A 311 -7.11 1.51 8.48
N ASN A 312 -6.25 2.53 8.59
CA ASN A 312 -6.00 3.46 7.49
C ASN A 312 -5.27 2.81 6.30
N ALA A 313 -4.44 1.80 6.56
CA ALA A 313 -3.83 0.97 5.53
C ALA A 313 -4.90 0.17 4.77
N ALA A 314 -5.76 -0.57 5.48
CA ALA A 314 -6.84 -1.35 4.88
C ALA A 314 -7.85 -0.47 4.13
N ALA A 315 -8.29 0.66 4.72
CA ALA A 315 -9.17 1.63 4.09
C ALA A 315 -8.56 2.23 2.81
N GLY A 316 -7.25 2.51 2.84
CA GLY A 316 -6.51 2.96 1.67
C GLY A 316 -6.48 1.92 0.55
N SER A 317 -6.25 0.66 0.91
CA SER A 317 -6.23 -0.48 -0.02
C SER A 317 -7.61 -0.67 -0.65
N TRP A 318 -8.67 -0.72 0.19
CA TRP A 318 -10.05 -0.81 -0.27
C TRP A 318 -10.39 0.26 -1.29
N ASN A 319 -10.12 1.53 -0.97
CA ASN A 319 -10.45 2.63 -1.86
C ASN A 319 -9.67 2.56 -3.18
N LYS A 320 -8.40 2.16 -3.17
CA LYS A 320 -7.62 1.98 -4.40
C LYS A 320 -8.20 0.83 -5.25
N THR A 321 -8.39 -0.33 -4.64
CA THR A 321 -8.92 -1.53 -5.28
C THR A 321 -10.31 -1.27 -5.85
N ARG A 322 -11.18 -0.60 -5.09
CA ARG A 322 -12.52 -0.16 -5.51
C ARG A 322 -12.46 0.82 -6.68
N ASP A 323 -11.63 1.85 -6.61
CA ASP A 323 -11.52 2.85 -7.69
C ASP A 323 -11.08 2.15 -8.99
N ASN A 324 -10.14 1.20 -8.92
CA ASN A 324 -9.68 0.43 -10.08
C ASN A 324 -10.72 -0.58 -10.59
N TRP A 325 -11.48 -1.21 -9.70
CA TRP A 325 -12.59 -2.09 -10.05
C TRP A 325 -13.70 -1.32 -10.79
N ILE A 326 -14.07 -0.13 -10.31
CA ILE A 326 -15.02 0.75 -11.01
C ILE A 326 -14.49 1.14 -12.40
N ASN A 327 -13.20 1.48 -12.53
CA ASN A 327 -12.62 1.78 -13.84
C ASN A 327 -12.77 0.62 -14.82
N LEU A 328 -12.60 -0.62 -14.37
CA LEU A 328 -12.79 -1.82 -15.19
C LEU A 328 -14.25 -2.05 -15.56
N LEU A 329 -15.20 -1.87 -14.63
CA LEU A 329 -16.62 -1.96 -14.95
C LEU A 329 -16.99 -0.99 -16.08
N TYR A 330 -16.53 0.25 -15.99
CA TYR A 330 -16.76 1.26 -17.03
C TYR A 330 -16.06 0.90 -18.34
N ALA A 331 -14.83 0.38 -18.30
CA ALA A 331 -14.11 -0.05 -19.50
C ALA A 331 -14.78 -1.25 -20.21
N LEU A 332 -15.48 -2.09 -19.45
CA LEU A 332 -16.19 -3.28 -19.93
C LEU A 332 -17.66 -3.02 -20.28
N GLY A 333 -18.20 -1.82 -20.02
CA GLY A 333 -19.64 -1.54 -20.19
C GLY A 333 -20.53 -2.28 -19.18
N MET A 334 -19.97 -2.60 -18.00
CA MET A 334 -20.61 -3.38 -16.94
C MET A 334 -21.13 -2.50 -15.79
N GLU A 335 -21.47 -1.24 -16.05
CA GLU A 335 -21.96 -0.31 -15.02
C GLU A 335 -23.26 -0.79 -14.36
N PHE A 336 -24.01 -1.69 -15.01
CA PHE A 336 -25.20 -2.34 -14.45
C PHE A 336 -24.91 -3.07 -13.12
N VAL A 337 -23.67 -3.54 -12.91
CA VAL A 337 -23.25 -4.18 -11.66
C VAL A 337 -23.39 -3.21 -10.48
N LEU A 338 -23.23 -1.90 -10.70
CA LEU A 338 -23.42 -0.89 -9.66
C LEU A 338 -24.90 -0.68 -9.29
N GLU A 339 -25.85 -1.18 -10.07
CA GLU A 339 -27.26 -1.16 -9.67
C GLU A 339 -27.56 -2.23 -8.61
N GLU A 340 -26.86 -3.36 -8.66
CA GLU A 340 -27.02 -4.48 -7.71
C GLU A 340 -26.07 -4.39 -6.51
N MET A 341 -24.83 -3.99 -6.76
CA MET A 341 -23.74 -4.02 -5.77
C MET A 341 -22.90 -2.74 -5.84
N CYS A 342 -23.42 -1.66 -5.25
CA CYS A 342 -22.73 -0.37 -5.13
C CYS A 342 -22.12 -0.18 -3.74
N PHE A 343 -21.08 -0.95 -3.42
CA PHE A 343 -20.39 -0.78 -2.14
C PHE A 343 -19.65 0.57 -2.07
N GLY A 344 -19.69 1.16 -0.88
CA GLY A 344 -19.11 2.47 -0.62
C GLY A 344 -17.58 2.50 -0.55
N LYS A 345 -17.03 3.70 -0.37
CA LYS A 345 -15.64 3.90 0.05
C LYS A 345 -15.49 3.56 1.52
N VAL A 346 -14.27 3.31 1.98
CA VAL A 346 -13.94 3.18 3.41
C VAL A 346 -13.18 4.42 3.86
N LEU A 347 -13.70 5.12 4.87
CA LEU A 347 -13.02 6.32 5.38
C LEU A 347 -11.84 5.97 6.27
N ARG A 348 -10.78 6.78 6.14
CA ARG A 348 -9.66 6.76 7.08
C ARG A 348 -10.05 7.49 8.35
N LEU A 349 -9.50 7.04 9.47
CA LEU A 349 -9.54 7.78 10.72
C LEU A 349 -8.65 9.02 10.61
N MET A 350 -9.19 10.15 11.06
CA MET A 350 -8.53 11.45 11.11
C MET A 350 -7.98 11.72 12.51
N ALA A 351 -6.77 12.24 12.58
CA ALA A 351 -6.19 12.65 13.85
C ALA A 351 -6.95 13.87 14.39
N ALA A 352 -7.25 13.86 15.71
CA ALA A 352 -8.10 14.88 16.34
C ALA A 352 -7.51 16.29 16.27
N ASP A 353 -6.18 16.41 16.27
CA ASP A 353 -5.44 17.67 16.08
C ASP A 353 -5.60 18.23 14.67
N VAL A 354 -5.59 17.38 13.64
CA VAL A 354 -5.87 17.77 12.25
C VAL A 354 -7.33 18.23 12.12
N VAL A 355 -8.28 17.51 12.74
CA VAL A 355 -9.70 17.93 12.76
C VAL A 355 -9.85 19.31 13.41
N ALA A 356 -9.21 19.52 14.57
CA ALA A 356 -9.23 20.81 15.25
C ALA A 356 -8.61 21.93 14.38
N TRP A 357 -7.57 21.63 13.61
CA TRP A 357 -6.98 22.59 12.67
C TRP A 357 -7.95 22.98 11.56
N HIS A 358 -8.65 22.01 10.93
CA HIS A 358 -9.69 22.31 9.95
C HIS A 358 -10.79 23.20 10.52
N HIS A 359 -11.29 22.90 11.73
CA HIS A 359 -12.30 23.73 12.40
C HIS A 359 -11.82 25.15 12.68
N ARG A 360 -10.58 25.33 13.14
CA ARG A 360 -10.00 26.66 13.36
C ARG A 360 -9.84 27.46 12.06
N ALA A 361 -9.65 26.78 10.93
CA ALA A 361 -9.61 27.38 9.60
C ALA A 361 -11.01 27.63 8.99
N GLY A 362 -12.09 27.46 9.77
CA GLY A 362 -13.48 27.64 9.30
C GLY A 362 -14.00 26.50 8.44
N GLN A 363 -13.31 25.36 8.41
CA GLN A 363 -13.73 24.17 7.67
C GLN A 363 -14.37 23.14 8.61
N GLY A 364 -15.14 22.21 8.06
CA GLY A 364 -15.72 21.08 8.79
C GLY A 364 -14.96 19.77 8.58
N LEU A 365 -15.59 18.67 8.94
CA LEU A 365 -15.19 17.34 8.46
C LEU A 365 -15.35 17.26 6.94
N ASP A 366 -14.56 16.39 6.31
CA ASP A 366 -14.70 16.09 4.88
C ASP A 366 -16.14 15.59 4.59
N PRO A 367 -16.84 16.12 3.57
CA PRO A 367 -18.21 15.68 3.26
C PRO A 367 -18.36 14.19 2.97
N ASN A 368 -17.29 13.50 2.55
CA ASN A 368 -17.30 12.04 2.38
C ASN A 368 -17.61 11.30 3.70
N THR A 369 -17.37 11.93 4.87
CA THR A 369 -17.71 11.34 6.18
C THR A 369 -19.21 11.18 6.35
N GLN A 370 -20.00 12.14 5.86
CA GLN A 370 -21.46 12.06 5.92
C GLN A 370 -21.99 10.96 4.99
N VAL A 371 -21.43 10.82 3.79
CA VAL A 371 -21.80 9.75 2.85
C VAL A 371 -21.48 8.37 3.44
N TRP A 372 -20.32 8.20 4.04
CA TRP A 372 -19.91 6.97 4.75
C TRP A 372 -20.84 6.62 5.91
N ALA A 373 -21.22 7.61 6.71
CA ALA A 373 -22.13 7.40 7.83
C ALA A 373 -23.52 6.94 7.37
N ALA A 374 -24.00 7.49 6.25
CA ALA A 374 -25.34 7.26 5.73
C ALA A 374 -25.54 5.92 4.97
N LEU A 375 -24.48 5.36 4.38
CA LEU A 375 -24.55 4.15 3.55
C LEU A 375 -24.14 2.90 4.32
N PRO A 376 -24.72 1.70 4.09
CA PRO A 376 -24.25 0.44 4.69
C PRO A 376 -22.73 0.24 4.56
N LEU A 377 -22.13 -0.51 5.49
CA LEU A 377 -20.68 -0.67 5.47
C LEU A 377 -20.27 -1.43 4.21
N PRO A 378 -19.18 -1.04 3.53
CA PRO A 378 -18.89 -1.57 2.20
C PRO A 378 -18.69 -3.09 2.16
N TRP A 379 -18.17 -3.69 3.23
CA TRP A 379 -18.06 -5.15 3.34
C TRP A 379 -19.42 -5.84 3.54
N GLU A 380 -20.40 -5.19 4.16
CA GLU A 380 -21.75 -5.75 4.29
C GLU A 380 -22.42 -5.85 2.93
N VAL A 381 -22.25 -4.81 2.10
CA VAL A 381 -22.74 -4.79 0.72
C VAL A 381 -22.01 -5.83 -0.13
N PHE A 382 -20.68 -5.84 -0.08
CA PHE A 382 -19.87 -6.75 -0.90
C PHE A 382 -20.09 -8.23 -0.53
N LEU A 383 -20.30 -8.53 0.76
CA LEU A 383 -20.59 -9.89 1.23
C LEU A 383 -22.08 -10.26 1.15
N GLY A 384 -22.94 -9.36 0.66
CA GLY A 384 -24.37 -9.60 0.47
C GLY A 384 -25.21 -9.60 1.75
N THR A 385 -24.69 -9.10 2.87
CA THR A 385 -25.45 -8.97 4.13
C THR A 385 -26.25 -7.66 4.21
N ALA A 386 -25.98 -6.70 3.33
CA ALA A 386 -26.75 -5.48 3.14
C ALA A 386 -26.90 -5.15 1.65
N THR A 387 -27.90 -4.34 1.29
CA THR A 387 -28.09 -3.85 -0.07
C THR A 387 -27.70 -2.38 -0.17
N CYS A 388 -27.01 -2.02 -1.25
CA CYS A 388 -26.68 -0.63 -1.56
C CYS A 388 -26.62 -0.44 -3.08
N THR A 389 -27.56 0.33 -3.62
CA THR A 389 -27.69 0.62 -5.05
C THR A 389 -27.01 1.92 -5.41
N ARG A 390 -26.74 2.09 -6.71
CA ARG A 390 -26.26 3.36 -7.27
C ARG A 390 -27.12 4.56 -6.85
N ALA A 391 -28.44 4.40 -6.81
CA ALA A 391 -29.38 5.44 -6.42
C ALA A 391 -29.20 5.87 -4.96
N GLN A 392 -28.98 4.92 -4.04
CA GLN A 392 -28.73 5.20 -2.63
C GLN A 392 -27.41 5.98 -2.45
N VAL A 393 -26.34 5.55 -3.11
CA VAL A 393 -25.04 6.26 -3.09
C VAL A 393 -25.17 7.67 -3.66
N ALA A 394 -25.88 7.83 -4.78
CA ALA A 394 -26.10 9.13 -5.40
C ALA A 394 -26.87 10.08 -4.48
N SER A 395 -27.89 9.57 -3.78
CA SER A 395 -28.68 10.33 -2.81
C SER A 395 -27.81 10.80 -1.64
N ALA A 396 -27.06 9.90 -1.03
CA ALA A 396 -26.16 10.22 0.10
C ALA A 396 -25.09 11.25 -0.31
N CYS A 397 -24.51 11.13 -1.51
CA CYS A 397 -23.57 12.12 -2.04
C CYS A 397 -24.20 13.51 -2.15
N ARG A 398 -25.39 13.61 -2.76
CA ARG A 398 -26.08 14.90 -2.93
C ARG A 398 -26.45 15.54 -1.59
N GLN A 399 -26.90 14.75 -0.62
CA GLN A 399 -27.20 15.23 0.73
C GLN A 399 -25.95 15.81 1.42
N ALA A 400 -24.78 15.22 1.18
CA ALA A 400 -23.49 15.71 1.66
C ALA A 400 -22.89 16.84 0.79
N GLY A 401 -23.58 17.32 -0.25
CA GLY A 401 -23.07 18.36 -1.15
C GLY A 401 -21.97 17.90 -2.12
N LEU A 402 -21.88 16.59 -2.40
CA LEU A 402 -20.93 15.99 -3.34
C LEU A 402 -21.58 15.63 -4.68
N ASP A 403 -20.86 15.86 -5.77
CA ASP A 403 -21.18 15.29 -7.09
C ASP A 403 -20.76 13.81 -7.09
N PRO A 404 -21.70 12.84 -7.17
CA PRO A 404 -21.37 11.42 -7.05
C PRO A 404 -20.47 10.90 -8.19
N LEU A 405 -20.52 11.51 -9.38
CA LEU A 405 -19.71 11.10 -10.52
C LEU A 405 -18.29 11.67 -10.42
N LYS A 406 -18.16 12.95 -10.05
CA LYS A 406 -16.83 13.61 -9.95
C LYS A 406 -16.06 13.22 -8.69
N SER A 407 -16.76 12.91 -7.61
CA SER A 407 -16.14 12.56 -6.32
C SER A 407 -15.58 11.14 -6.27
N GLY A 408 -15.81 10.31 -7.29
CA GLY A 408 -15.35 8.92 -7.35
C GLY A 408 -16.20 7.94 -6.54
N TRP A 409 -17.43 8.31 -6.18
CA TRP A 409 -18.36 7.37 -5.57
C TRP A 409 -19.04 6.47 -6.61
N LEU A 410 -19.38 7.00 -7.79
CA LEU A 410 -20.09 6.22 -8.81
C LEU A 410 -19.36 6.05 -10.14
N ALA A 411 -18.30 6.82 -10.38
CA ALA A 411 -17.61 6.82 -11.66
C ALA A 411 -16.09 6.97 -11.49
N PRO A 412 -15.30 6.60 -12.52
CA PRO A 412 -13.88 6.90 -12.59
C PRO A 412 -13.60 8.37 -12.33
N ARG A 413 -12.60 8.67 -11.49
CA ARG A 413 -12.24 10.07 -11.22
C ARG A 413 -11.48 10.64 -12.41
N PRO A 414 -11.77 11.89 -12.81
CA PRO A 414 -10.95 12.56 -13.80
C PRO A 414 -9.53 12.77 -13.24
N HIS A 415 -8.53 12.31 -14.00
CA HIS A 415 -7.14 12.58 -13.71
C HIS A 415 -6.69 13.83 -14.46
N GLY A 416 -5.88 14.65 -13.79
CA GLY A 416 -5.29 15.84 -14.40
C GLY A 416 -3.80 15.88 -14.08
N VAL A 417 -3.03 16.39 -15.03
CA VAL A 417 -1.57 16.55 -14.89
C VAL A 417 -1.30 17.68 -13.90
N VAL A 418 -0.48 17.40 -12.89
CA VAL A 418 -0.01 18.43 -11.95
C VAL A 418 1.46 18.79 -12.21
N PRO A 419 1.92 20.01 -11.86
CA PRO A 419 3.34 20.34 -11.94
C PRO A 419 4.16 19.44 -11.01
N PHE A 420 5.36 19.05 -11.47
CA PHE A 420 6.32 18.36 -10.61
C PHE A 420 6.69 19.25 -9.42
N ARG A 421 6.68 18.64 -8.22
CA ARG A 421 7.23 19.24 -6.99
C ARG A 421 8.16 18.23 -6.33
N PRO A 422 9.35 18.66 -5.88
CA PRO A 422 10.26 17.79 -5.14
C PRO A 422 9.60 17.19 -3.91
N THR A 423 10.00 15.97 -3.57
CA THR A 423 9.59 15.24 -2.39
C THR A 423 9.91 16.07 -1.15
N PRO A 424 8.90 16.47 -0.34
CA PRO A 424 9.15 17.21 0.88
C PRO A 424 9.74 16.31 1.95
N GLU A 425 10.58 16.87 2.81
CA GLU A 425 10.99 16.20 4.04
C GLU A 425 9.87 16.34 5.07
N LEU A 426 9.34 15.22 5.54
CA LEU A 426 8.17 15.21 6.44
C LEU A 426 8.54 14.74 7.83
N VAL A 427 8.03 15.41 8.86
CA VAL A 427 7.99 14.97 10.26
C VAL A 427 6.54 14.66 10.61
N HIS A 428 6.18 13.38 10.66
CA HIS A 428 4.81 12.92 10.93
C HIS A 428 3.72 13.61 10.08
N GLY A 429 4.02 13.89 8.80
CA GLY A 429 3.10 14.53 7.87
C GLY A 429 3.31 16.03 7.72
N VAL A 430 4.05 16.68 8.62
CA VAL A 430 4.39 18.10 8.55
C VAL A 430 5.64 18.32 7.72
N SER A 431 5.57 19.17 6.70
CA SER A 431 6.71 19.53 5.86
C SER A 431 7.74 20.37 6.61
N VAL A 432 9.02 19.99 6.49
CA VAL A 432 10.17 20.67 7.07
C VAL A 432 11.22 20.84 5.99
N THR A 433 11.65 22.06 5.68
CA THR A 433 12.53 22.30 4.53
C THR A 433 13.92 21.66 4.64
N ASN A 434 14.43 21.51 5.86
CA ASN A 434 15.78 20.99 6.11
C ASN A 434 15.75 19.50 6.53
N PRO A 435 16.41 18.58 5.80
CA PRO A 435 16.39 17.14 6.10
C PRO A 435 17.06 16.79 7.44
N TYR A 436 18.11 17.52 7.83
CA TYR A 436 18.75 17.33 9.14
C TYR A 436 17.79 17.70 10.27
N LEU A 437 17.15 18.87 10.18
CA LEU A 437 16.14 19.29 11.16
C LEU A 437 14.98 18.30 11.22
N ALA A 438 14.49 17.82 10.06
CA ALA A 438 13.45 16.81 10.01
C ALA A 438 13.85 15.52 10.75
N ALA A 439 15.09 15.06 10.59
CA ALA A 439 15.62 13.89 11.30
C ALA A 439 15.73 14.12 12.82
N VAL A 440 16.21 15.30 13.24
CA VAL A 440 16.27 15.68 14.66
C VAL A 440 14.86 15.71 15.27
N LEU A 441 13.91 16.42 14.66
CA LEU A 441 12.54 16.54 15.16
C LEU A 441 11.84 15.18 15.29
N LYS A 442 12.04 14.26 14.33
CA LYS A 442 11.56 12.87 14.42
C LYS A 442 12.14 12.14 15.63
N ARG A 443 13.45 12.23 15.86
CA ARG A 443 14.14 11.59 16.99
C ARG A 443 13.58 12.07 18.33
N HIS A 444 13.28 13.36 18.41
CA HIS A 444 12.72 14.01 19.59
C HIS A 444 11.18 13.92 19.68
N ARG A 445 10.54 13.15 18.78
CA ARG A 445 9.10 12.85 18.79
C ARG A 445 8.19 14.06 18.57
N TYR A 446 8.70 15.15 18.01
CA TYR A 446 7.86 16.29 17.61
C TYR A 446 6.82 15.84 16.57
N PHE A 447 5.60 16.38 16.68
CA PHE A 447 4.45 16.06 15.83
C PHE A 447 3.99 14.59 15.83
N SER A 448 4.55 13.75 16.71
CA SER A 448 4.25 12.30 16.74
C SER A 448 3.01 11.92 17.56
N GLY A 449 2.40 12.89 18.25
CA GLY A 449 1.37 12.66 19.27
C GLY A 449 1.89 11.99 20.56
N LYS A 450 3.21 11.72 20.65
CA LYS A 450 3.86 11.18 21.85
C LYS A 450 4.51 12.32 22.66
N PRO A 451 4.79 12.11 23.96
CA PRO A 451 5.58 13.05 24.75
C PRO A 451 6.90 13.37 24.04
N VAL A 452 7.16 14.67 23.89
CA VAL A 452 8.41 15.20 23.31
C VAL A 452 9.56 14.75 24.18
N LEU A 453 10.65 14.30 23.56
CA LEU A 453 11.90 14.04 24.26
C LEU A 453 12.73 15.34 24.20
N PRO A 454 12.98 16.03 25.33
CA PRO A 454 13.74 17.27 25.32
C PRO A 454 15.15 17.06 24.76
N LEU A 455 15.69 18.07 24.06
CA LEU A 455 17.09 18.08 23.58
C LEU A 455 18.08 18.06 24.75
N ARG A 456 17.68 18.62 25.90
CA ARG A 456 18.39 18.55 27.17
C ARG A 456 17.37 18.25 28.27
N PRO A 457 17.30 17.01 28.79
CA PRO A 457 16.37 16.68 29.87
C PRO A 457 16.69 17.42 31.18
N GLU A 458 17.89 17.99 31.32
CA GLU A 458 18.36 18.68 32.53
C GLU A 458 18.00 20.17 32.60
N VAL A 459 17.38 20.73 31.56
CA VAL A 459 17.06 22.18 31.46
C VAL A 459 15.55 22.44 31.54
N ASN A 460 14.73 21.41 31.75
CA ASN A 460 13.27 21.51 31.86
C ASN A 460 12.77 21.19 33.26
#